data_AF-A0AA43ZBA9-F1
#
_entry.id   AF-A0AA43ZBA9-F1
#
_cell.length_a   1.000
_cell.length_b   1.000
_cell.length_c   1.000
_cell.angle_alpha   90.00
_cell.angle_beta   90.00
_cell.angle_gamma   90.00
#
_symmetry.space_group_name_H-M   'P 1'
#
loop_
_entity.id
_entity.type
_entity.pdbx_description
1 polymer ?
#
loop_
_entity_poly.entity_id
_entity_poly.type
_entity_poly.pdbx_seq_one_letter_code
_entity_poly.pdbx_strand_id
1 'polypeptide(L)'
;MMINSILSLVLACCLLVLGGYLAVRPGAGQQGYGPDLDTVDDDGLFDGWDGFTSGERRKRLAVYQRRVRARIAEQEREWLRVRLRECAKG
;
A
#
# COMPACT_ATOMS: atom_id res chain seq x y z
N MET A 1 -0.04 17.82 -35.39
CA MET A 1 -0.84 18.43 -34.30
C MET A 1 -1.74 17.45 -33.56
N MET A 2 -2.34 16.42 -34.20
CA MET A 2 -3.25 15.46 -33.52
C MET A 2 -2.59 14.54 -32.48
N ILE A 3 -1.33 14.15 -32.68
CA ILE A 3 -0.59 13.25 -31.77
C ILE A 3 -0.43 13.88 -30.37
N ASN A 4 -0.20 15.19 -30.31
CA ASN A 4 -0.05 15.92 -29.05
C ASN A 4 -1.37 16.00 -28.26
N SER A 5 -2.51 16.06 -28.97
CA SER A 5 -3.84 16.07 -28.34
C SER A 5 -4.17 14.72 -27.70
N ILE A 6 -3.79 13.61 -28.36
CA ILE A 6 -3.99 12.26 -27.82
C ILE A 6 -3.11 12.05 -26.59
N LEU A 7 -1.82 12.41 -26.67
CA LEU A 7 -0.90 12.34 -25.53
C LEU A 7 -1.37 13.17 -24.34
N SER A 8 -1.87 14.39 -24.58
CA SER A 8 -2.42 15.26 -23.53
C SER A 8 -3.66 14.66 -22.86
N LEU A 9 -4.57 14.06 -23.65
CA LEU A 9 -5.77 13.40 -23.12
C LEU A 9 -5.41 12.20 -22.24
N VAL A 10 -4.45 11.37 -22.67
CA VAL A 10 -3.97 10.22 -21.90
C VAL A 10 -3.33 10.67 -20.60
N LEU A 11 -2.47 11.70 -20.64
CA LEU A 11 -1.83 12.27 -19.45
C LEU A 11 -2.87 12.82 -18.46
N ALA A 12 -3.86 13.56 -18.94
CA ALA A 12 -4.93 14.08 -18.10
C ALA A 12 -5.75 12.95 -17.44
N CYS A 13 -6.09 11.89 -18.19
CA CYS A 13 -6.74 10.72 -17.64
C CYS A 13 -5.88 10.02 -16.58
N CYS A 14 -4.57 9.84 -16.83
CA CYS A 14 -3.66 9.25 -15.85
C CYS A 14 -3.59 10.08 -14.56
N LEU A 15 -3.52 11.41 -14.67
CA LEU A 15 -3.48 12.31 -13.53
C LEU A 15 -4.78 12.31 -12.73
N LEU A 16 -5.94 12.20 -13.39
CA LEU A 16 -7.24 12.10 -12.71
C LEU A 16 -7.39 10.77 -11.96
N VAL A 17 -6.93 9.66 -12.54
CA VAL A 17 -6.94 8.34 -11.87
C VAL A 17 -6.00 8.35 -10.67
N LEU A 18 -4.77 8.88 -10.82
CA LEU A 18 -3.80 9.01 -9.72
C LEU A 18 -4.31 9.96 -8.64
N GLY A 19 -4.89 11.11 -9.02
CA GLY A 19 -5.45 12.09 -8.09
C GLY A 19 -6.66 11.54 -7.32
N GLY A 20 -7.56 10.82 -8.00
CA GLY A 20 -8.67 10.12 -7.38
C GLY A 20 -8.22 9.01 -6.43
N TYR A 21 -7.20 8.23 -6.82
CA TYR A 21 -6.63 7.18 -5.98
C TYR A 21 -5.95 7.74 -4.72
N LEU A 22 -5.30 8.91 -4.82
CA LEU A 22 -4.71 9.62 -3.69
C LEU A 22 -5.76 10.29 -2.80
N ALA A 23 -6.83 10.84 -3.38
CA ALA A 23 -7.96 11.42 -2.61
C ALA A 23 -8.76 10.35 -1.85
N VAL A 24 -8.84 9.13 -2.38
CA VAL A 24 -9.44 7.96 -1.72
C VAL A 24 -8.49 7.33 -0.69
N ARG A 25 -7.25 7.80 -0.54
CA ARG A 25 -6.38 7.36 0.56
C ARG A 25 -6.88 7.99 1.87
N PRO A 26 -7.57 7.24 2.75
CA PRO A 26 -8.00 7.77 4.03
C PRO A 26 -6.80 7.63 4.98
N GLY A 27 -5.77 8.44 4.76
CA GLY A 27 -4.45 8.24 5.36
C GLY A 27 -3.99 9.34 6.31
N ALA A 28 -4.73 10.44 6.44
CA ALA A 28 -4.29 11.61 7.20
C ALA A 28 -5.15 11.96 8.41
N GLY A 29 -6.09 11.08 8.78
CA GLY A 29 -7.02 11.36 9.87
C GLY A 29 -6.98 10.28 10.95
N GLN A 30 -6.58 10.71 12.15
CA GLN A 30 -6.94 10.08 13.43
C GLN A 30 -5.97 9.00 13.96
N GLN A 31 -4.85 9.48 14.51
CA GLN A 31 -4.20 8.88 15.68
C GLN A 31 -5.23 8.83 16.81
N GLY A 32 -6.06 7.79 16.81
CA GLY A 32 -6.92 7.45 17.93
C GLY A 32 -6.09 6.64 18.91
N TYR A 33 -5.87 7.20 20.09
CA TYR A 33 -5.27 6.55 21.26
C TYR A 33 -5.84 5.13 21.43
N GLY A 34 -5.04 4.14 21.07
CA GLY A 34 -5.32 2.72 21.10
C GLY A 34 -3.97 1.98 21.09
N PRO A 35 -3.93 0.73 21.54
CA PRO A 35 -2.69 -0.05 21.61
C PRO A 35 -1.92 0.02 20.29
N ASP A 36 -0.58 0.05 20.37
CA ASP A 36 0.29 0.20 19.20
C ASP A 36 0.12 -1.00 18.26
N LEU A 37 -0.78 -0.85 17.29
CA LEU A 37 -1.13 -1.88 16.32
C LEU A 37 0.07 -2.30 15.46
N ASP A 38 1.14 -1.49 15.39
CA ASP A 38 2.35 -1.84 14.67
C ASP A 38 3.18 -2.91 15.40
N THR A 39 2.97 -3.14 16.70
CA THR A 39 3.70 -4.14 17.50
C THR A 39 2.99 -5.49 17.64
N VAL A 40 1.68 -5.53 17.36
CA VAL A 40 0.84 -6.74 17.51
C VAL A 40 1.00 -7.63 16.28
N ASP A 41 1.12 -8.95 16.44
CA ASP A 41 1.20 -9.87 15.30
C ASP A 41 -0.11 -9.89 14.48
N ASP A 42 -0.07 -10.43 13.26
CA ASP A 42 -1.20 -10.44 12.35
C ASP A 42 -2.43 -11.18 12.95
N ASP A 43 -2.22 -12.23 13.76
CA ASP A 43 -3.30 -12.94 14.45
C ASP A 43 -3.98 -12.07 15.54
N GLY A 44 -3.19 -11.34 16.33
CA GLY A 44 -3.72 -10.41 17.34
C GLY A 44 -4.36 -9.15 16.73
N LEU A 45 -3.99 -8.82 15.49
CA LEU A 45 -4.57 -7.70 14.76
C LEU A 45 -6.03 -7.93 14.36
N PHE A 46 -6.46 -9.20 14.27
CA PHE A 46 -7.83 -9.57 13.90
C PHE A 46 -8.61 -10.26 15.03
N ASP A 47 -8.01 -10.46 16.21
CA ASP A 47 -8.72 -11.00 17.36
C ASP A 47 -9.96 -10.17 17.71
N GLY A 48 -11.10 -10.84 17.94
CA GLY A 48 -12.38 -10.18 18.20
C GLY A 48 -12.94 -9.37 17.03
N TRP A 49 -12.60 -9.69 15.78
CA TRP A 49 -12.99 -8.94 14.57
C TRP A 49 -14.46 -8.49 14.52
N ASP A 50 -15.37 -9.39 14.91
CA ASP A 50 -16.81 -9.14 14.89
C ASP A 50 -17.24 -8.05 15.87
N GLY A 51 -16.48 -7.83 16.95
CA GLY A 51 -16.72 -6.78 17.94
C GLY A 51 -16.27 -5.39 17.50
N PHE A 52 -15.49 -5.27 16.41
CA PHE A 52 -15.00 -3.97 15.95
C PHE A 52 -16.02 -3.19 15.14
N THR A 53 -16.03 -1.88 15.35
CA THR A 53 -16.71 -0.94 14.47
C THR A 53 -16.07 -0.92 13.08
N SER A 54 -16.81 -0.43 12.08
CA SER A 54 -16.31 -0.31 10.71
C SER A 54 -15.04 0.56 10.61
N GLY A 55 -14.89 1.56 11.48
CA GLY A 55 -13.70 2.42 11.55
C GLY A 55 -12.47 1.69 12.08
N GLU A 56 -12.62 0.88 13.13
CA GLU A 56 -11.53 0.09 13.72
C GLU A 56 -11.06 -1.01 12.76
N ARG A 57 -12.01 -1.70 12.12
CA ARG A 57 -11.71 -2.69 11.07
C ARG A 57 -10.90 -2.08 9.94
N ARG A 58 -11.26 -0.88 9.48
CA ARG A 58 -10.53 -0.16 8.42
C ARG A 58 -9.11 0.19 8.85
N LYS A 59 -8.91 0.65 10.09
CA LYS A 59 -7.57 0.96 10.62
C LYS A 59 -6.68 -0.28 10.69
N ARG A 60 -7.19 -1.37 11.26
CA ARG A 60 -6.48 -2.66 11.36
C ARG A 60 -6.13 -3.21 9.97
N LEU A 61 -7.07 -3.15 9.03
CA LEU A 61 -6.82 -3.56 7.64
C LEU A 61 -5.73 -2.71 6.97
N ALA A 62 -5.70 -1.40 7.21
CA ALA A 62 -4.67 -0.52 6.66
C ALA A 62 -3.26 -0.87 7.18
N VAL A 63 -3.14 -1.20 8.47
CA VAL A 63 -1.89 -1.68 9.08
C VAL A 63 -1.45 -2.99 8.43
N TYR A 64 -2.35 -3.96 8.34
CA TYR A 64 -2.06 -5.25 7.70
C TYR A 64 -1.59 -5.08 6.25
N GLN A 65 -2.31 -4.30 5.45
CA GLN A 65 -1.93 -4.02 4.06
C GLN A 65 -0.55 -3.38 3.95
N ARG A 66 -0.18 -2.49 4.89
CA ARG A 66 1.14 -1.87 4.92
C ARG A 66 2.23 -2.91 5.16
N ARG A 67 2.03 -3.82 6.12
CA ARG A 67 2.97 -4.90 6.44
C ARG A 67 3.15 -5.86 5.29
N VAL A 68 2.05 -6.31 4.68
CA VAL A 68 2.09 -7.20 3.52
C VAL A 68 2.87 -6.57 2.37
N ARG A 69 2.62 -5.29 2.05
CA ARG A 69 3.38 -4.58 1.02
C ARG A 69 4.87 -4.47 1.35
N ALA A 70 5.22 -4.22 2.62
CA ALA A 70 6.62 -4.17 3.04
C ALA A 70 7.31 -5.54 2.87
N ARG A 71 6.66 -6.64 3.29
CA ARG A 71 7.19 -8.01 3.11
C ARG A 71 7.39 -8.35 1.64
N ILE A 72 6.43 -8.01 0.77
CA ILE A 72 6.54 -8.22 -0.69
C ILE A 72 7.73 -7.43 -1.23
N ALA A 73 7.85 -6.14 -0.88
CA ALA A 73 8.96 -5.31 -1.35
C ALA A 73 10.33 -5.85 -0.89
N GLU A 74 10.42 -6.41 0.31
CA GLU A 74 11.64 -7.06 0.81
C GLU A 74 11.96 -8.35 0.04
N GLN A 75 10.95 -9.19 -0.20
CA GLN A 75 11.11 -10.41 -1.00
C GLN A 75 11.56 -10.10 -2.43
N GLU A 76 10.94 -9.12 -3.08
CA GLU A 76 11.33 -8.67 -4.43
C GLU A 76 12.76 -8.14 -4.45
N ARG A 77 13.15 -7.34 -3.44
CA ARG A 77 14.53 -6.84 -3.31
C ARG A 77 15.53 -7.97 -3.19
N GLU A 78 15.25 -8.99 -2.38
CA GLU A 78 16.15 -10.12 -2.21
C GLU A 78 16.25 -10.95 -3.49
N TRP A 79 15.12 -11.21 -4.15
CA TRP A 79 15.09 -11.86 -5.46
C TRP A 79 15.93 -11.10 -6.51
N LEU A 80 15.80 -9.77 -6.56
CA LEU A 80 16.60 -8.91 -7.45
C LEU A 80 18.10 -8.96 -7.13
N ARG A 81 18.48 -8.99 -5.85
CA ARG A 81 19.89 -9.10 -5.43
C ARG A 81 20.50 -10.42 -5.90
N VAL A 82 19.79 -11.53 -5.76
CA VAL A 82 20.26 -12.85 -6.21
C VAL A 82 20.51 -12.81 -7.72
N ARG A 83 19.53 -12.32 -8.48
CA ARG A 83 19.63 -12.18 -9.94
C ARG A 83 20.78 -11.29 -10.40
N LEU A 84 21.00 -10.16 -9.74
CA LEU A 84 22.12 -9.27 -10.04
C LEU A 84 23.47 -9.96 -9.81
N ARG A 85 23.61 -10.75 -8.73
CA ARG A 85 24.82 -11.52 -8.46
C ARG A 85 25.08 -12.61 -9.51
N GLU A 86 24.02 -13.22 -10.05
CA GLU A 86 24.15 -14.19 -11.14
C GLU A 86 24.60 -13.53 -12.44
N CYS A 87 24.01 -12.38 -12.80
CA CYS A 87 24.44 -11.61 -13.98
C CYS A 87 25.88 -11.09 -13.87
N ALA A 88 26.38 -10.81 -12.67
CA ALA A 88 27.75 -10.35 -12.48
C ALA A 88 28.81 -11.48 -12.58
N LYS A 89 28.39 -12.75 -12.65
CA LYS A 89 29.29 -13.92 -12.75
C LYS A 89 29.48 -14.43 -14.19
N GLY A 90 28.69 -13.94 -15.14
CA GLY A 90 28.80 -14.25 -16.58
C GLY A 90 29.36 -13.07 -17.34
#